data_AF-A0A8J4XAT7-F1
#
_entry.id   AF-A0A8J4XAT7-F1
#
_cell.length_a   1.000
_cell.length_b   1.000
_cell.length_c   1.000
_cell.angle_alpha   90.00
_cell.angle_beta   90.00
_cell.angle_gamma   90.00
#
_symmetry.space_group_name_H-M   'P 1'
#
loop_
_entity.id
_entity.type
_entity.pdbx_description
1 polymer ?
#
loop_
_entity_poly.entity_id
_entity_poly.type
_entity_poly.pdbx_seq_one_letter_code
_entity_poly.pdbx_strand_id
1 'polypeptide(L)' 'MNQGPTVGYERDVGSRTTHRAMYPESAMDLDNSTHLVLLPFKVLDMEWLISIFTNKNIT' A
#
# COMPACT_ATOMS: atom_id res chain seq x y z
N MET A 1 1.33 7.17 -4.19
CA MET A 1 0.17 6.25 -4.24
C MET A 1 0.48 5.11 -5.19
N ASN A 2 -0.28 4.01 -5.11
CA ASN A 2 -0.11 2.84 -5.98
C ASN A 2 1.36 2.36 -5.99
N GLN A 3 1.93 2.10 -7.17
CA GLN A 3 3.26 1.55 -7.38
C GLN A 3 4.41 2.57 -7.55
N GLY A 4 4.18 3.87 -7.34
CA GLY A 4 5.23 4.89 -7.52
C GLY A 4 6.46 4.69 -6.62
N PRO A 5 7.65 4.38 -7.15
CA PRO A 5 8.85 4.19 -6.34
C PRO A 5 9.44 5.54 -5.90
N THR A 6 10.04 5.57 -4.71
CA THR A 6 10.89 6.70 -4.27
C THR A 6 12.38 6.37 -4.39
N VAL A 7 12.74 5.09 -4.25
CA VAL A 7 14.13 4.61 -4.34
C VAL A 7 14.70 4.89 -5.72
N GLY A 8 15.82 5.61 -5.76
CA GLY A 8 16.49 6.04 -7.00
C GLY A 8 15.92 7.31 -7.63
N TYR A 9 14.87 7.90 -7.05
CA TYR A 9 14.22 9.14 -7.51
C TYR A 9 14.11 10.19 -6.40
N GLU A 10 14.81 10.02 -5.28
CA GLU A 10 14.61 10.79 -4.05
C GLU A 10 14.82 12.29 -4.25
N ARG A 11 15.66 12.68 -5.22
CA ARG A 11 15.89 14.08 -5.58
C ARG A 11 14.64 14.74 -6.17
N ASP A 12 13.85 13.98 -6.93
CA ASP A 12 12.72 14.50 -7.70
C ASP A 12 11.41 14.37 -6.92
N VAL A 13 11.26 13.29 -6.14
CA VAL A 13 9.99 12.96 -5.47
C VAL A 13 10.08 12.91 -3.94
N GLY A 14 11.27 13.13 -3.38
CA GLY A 14 11.52 13.00 -1.95
C GLY A 14 11.73 11.55 -1.50
N SER A 15 12.29 11.38 -0.30
CA SER A 15 12.63 10.06 0.26
C SER A 15 11.63 9.54 1.29
N ARG A 16 10.79 10.41 1.88
CA ARG A 16 9.95 10.06 3.01
C ARG A 16 8.49 9.85 2.60
N THR A 17 7.96 8.67 2.91
CA THR A 17 6.53 8.38 2.88
C THR A 17 6.08 8.08 4.31
N THR A 18 4.96 8.65 4.75
CA THR A 18 4.35 8.32 6.07
C THR A 18 2.99 7.66 5.91
N HIS A 19 2.29 7.97 4.81
CA HIS A 19 1.01 7.39 4.45
C HIS A 19 1.04 7.03 2.97
N ARG A 20 0.56 5.85 2.61
CA ARG A 20 0.48 5.41 1.23
C ARG A 20 -0.92 4.93 0.90
N ALA A 21 -1.56 5.63 -0.03
CA ALA A 21 -2.86 5.23 -0.57
C ALA A 21 -2.71 4.14 -1.64
N MET A 22 -3.47 3.04 -1.48
CA MET A 22 -3.54 1.93 -2.43
C MET A 22 -4.84 1.12 -2.28
N TYR A 23 -5.09 0.27 -3.27
CA TYR A 23 -6.16 -0.73 -3.36
C TYR A 23 -5.53 -2.08 -3.77
N PRO A 24 -6.23 -3.24 -3.63
CA PRO A 24 -5.61 -4.56 -3.75
C PRO A 24 -4.78 -4.77 -5.01
N GLU A 25 -5.29 -4.39 -6.18
CA GLU A 25 -4.62 -4.58 -7.48
C GLU A 25 -3.41 -3.63 -7.69
N SER A 26 -3.18 -2.69 -6.77
CA SER A 26 -2.01 -1.80 -6.76
C SER A 26 -1.13 -1.99 -5.52
N ALA A 27 -1.35 -3.07 -4.78
CA ALA A 27 -0.66 -3.34 -3.53
C ALA A 27 0.85 -3.50 -3.71
N MET A 28 1.58 -3.08 -2.69
CA MET A 28 3.01 -3.31 -2.55
C MET A 28 3.40 -3.44 -1.08
N ASP A 29 4.60 -3.94 -0.84
CA ASP A 29 5.18 -3.95 0.49
C ASP A 29 5.45 -2.52 0.97
N LEU A 30 5.09 -2.27 2.23
CA LEU A 30 5.35 -1.02 2.92
C LEU A 30 6.50 -1.20 3.91
N ASP A 31 7.31 -0.17 4.08
CA ASP A 31 8.28 -0.13 5.17
C ASP A 31 7.57 0.04 6.53
N ASN A 32 8.28 -0.27 7.61
CA ASN A 32 7.73 -0.26 8.98
C ASN A 32 7.29 1.13 9.47
N SER A 33 7.59 2.22 8.76
CA SER A 33 7.23 3.59 9.13
C SER A 33 6.13 4.19 8.25
N THR A 34 5.62 3.43 7.27
CA THR A 34 4.55 3.87 6.37
C THR A 34 3.23 3.21 6.71
N HIS A 35 2.19 4.03 6.94
CA HIS A 35 0.83 3.56 7.17
C HIS A 35 0.07 3.35 5.84
N LEU A 36 -0.65 2.23 5.75
CA LEU A 36 -1.58 1.97 4.66
C LEU A 36 -2.82 2.86 4.78
N VAL A 37 -3.19 3.52 3.68
CA VAL A 37 -4.52 4.14 3.49
C VAL A 37 -5.25 3.35 2.41
N LEU A 38 -6.21 2.52 2.80
CA LEU A 38 -7.00 1.72 1.86
C LEU A 38 -8.00 2.61 1.10
N LEU A 39 -8.04 2.46 -0.22
CA LEU A 39 -9.10 3.01 -1.07
C LEU A 39 -9.98 1.86 -1.60
N PRO A 40 -11.11 1.55 -0.95
CA PRO A 40 -11.97 0.44 -1.38
C PRO A 40 -12.92 0.88 -2.50
N PHE A 41 -12.97 0.09 -3.58
CA PHE A 41 -13.88 0.26 -4.72
C PHE A 41 -14.96 -0.83 -4.77
N LYS A 42 -14.75 -1.95 -4.08
CA LYS A 42 -15.70 -3.07 -3.96
C LYS A 42 -15.58 -3.74 -2.59
N VAL A 43 -16.62 -4.47 -2.18
CA VAL A 43 -16.66 -5.19 -0.89
C VAL A 43 -15.46 -6.12 -0.73
N LEU A 44 -15.04 -6.77 -1.82
CA LEU A 44 -13.86 -7.65 -1.84
C LEU A 44 -12.57 -6.95 -1.39
N ASP A 45 -12.44 -5.63 -1.53
CA ASP A 45 -11.24 -4.90 -1.11
C ASP A 45 -11.15 -4.80 0.42
N MET A 46 -12.30 -4.77 1.11
CA MET A 46 -12.35 -4.85 2.57
C MET A 46 -12.07 -6.26 3.07
N GLU A 47 -12.56 -7.28 2.37
CA GLU A 47 -12.25 -8.68 2.69
C GLU A 47 -10.75 -8.97 2.50
N TRP A 48 -10.14 -8.43 1.44
CA TRP A 48 -8.70 -8.46 1.22
C TRP A 48 -7.93 -7.81 2.38
N LEU A 49 -8.38 -6.65 2.87
CA LEU A 49 -7.76 -6.01 4.03
C LEU A 49 -7.77 -6.96 5.25
N ILE A 50 -8.90 -7.59 5.53
CA ILE A 50 -8.98 -8.55 6.63
C ILE A 50 -7.99 -9.71 6.39
N SER A 51 -7.97 -10.29 5.18
CA SER A 51 -7.12 -11.46 4.87
C SER A 51 -5.63 -11.18 5.01
N ILE A 52 -5.15 -9.99 4.60
CA ILE A 52 -3.72 -9.66 4.74
C ILE A 52 -3.32 -9.45 6.20
N PHE A 53 -4.21 -8.92 7.04
CA PHE A 53 -3.92 -8.65 8.46
C PHE A 53 -4.09 -9.89 9.35
N THR A 54 -4.96 -10.84 8.98
CA THR A 54 -5.19 -12.06 9.76
C THR A 54 -4.39 -13.26 9.26
N ASN A 55 -4.33 -13.45 7.93
CA ASN A 55 -3.77 -14.67 7.34
C ASN A 55 -2.42 -14.43 6.65
N LYS A 56 -2.01 -13.16 6.48
CA LYS A 56 -0.84 -12.75 5.67
C LYS A 56 -0.88 -13.35 4.25
N ASN A 57 -2.06 -13.60 3.71
CA ASN A 57 -2.23 -14.20 2.39
C ASN A 57 -2.82 -13.16 1.42
N ILE A 58 -2.10 -12.92 0.33
CA ILE A 58 -2.51 -12.06 -0.78
C ILE A 58 -2.88 -13.05 -1.88
N THR A 59 -4.15 -13.45 -1.95
CA THR A 59 -4.64 -14.34 -3.01
C THR A 59 -5.38 -13.52 -4.06
#